data_AF-A0A099T4Q1-F1
#
_entry.id   AF-A0A099T4Q1-F1
#
_cell.length_a   1.000
_cell.length_b   1.000
_cell.length_c   1.000
_cell.angle_alpha   90.00
_cell.angle_beta   90.00
_cell.angle_gamma   90.00
#
_symmetry.space_group_name_H-M   'P 1'
#
loop_
_entity.id
_entity.type
_entity.pdbx_description
1 polymer ?
#
loop_
_entity_poly.entity_id
_entity_poly.type
_entity_poly.pdbx_seq_one_letter_code
_entity_poly.pdbx_strand_id
1 'polypeptide(L)'
;MKLKKISFIALLVLAMLLLQPIAVSALSSSDAKQAWHDAKQASVEAQSEHRDAKIEWAADKTEENNQNVIDTGKDALHAALDEVEAWLIWKDLEVAENPDIPVNLKESIQEDVDVNLVKIDELRADVDGVENRFQLGAVFLKMVGSYFELVSDVARNSGFVWVHTANEHADTLEDYESKLREAAEDMDNNDLVIEKLDLAKAEIEDARTNIDNAEEEYEQVSVPGQPLIKFSNGNNYLRIARGNMISAHGYLNEAYGMIVRGGLIK
;
A
#
# COMPACT_ATOMS: atom_id res chain seq x y z
N MET A 1 32.92 -36.56 -32.68
CA MET A 1 31.67 -36.30 -31.90
C MET A 1 31.78 -35.21 -30.82
N LYS A 2 32.95 -34.57 -30.60
CA LYS A 2 33.11 -33.48 -29.60
C LYS A 2 32.84 -32.07 -30.16
N LEU A 3 33.16 -31.82 -31.44
CA LEU A 3 32.94 -30.50 -32.10
C LEU A 3 31.45 -30.13 -32.27
N LYS A 4 30.56 -31.10 -32.54
CA LYS A 4 29.11 -30.86 -32.62
C LYS A 4 28.46 -30.45 -31.29
N LYS A 5 29.03 -30.88 -30.15
CA LYS A 5 28.50 -30.55 -28.81
C LYS A 5 28.87 -29.12 -28.38
N ILE A 6 30.06 -28.65 -28.74
CA ILE A 6 30.51 -27.27 -28.44
C ILE A 6 29.68 -26.25 -29.22
N SER A 7 29.37 -26.54 -30.49
CA SER A 7 28.51 -25.68 -31.30
C SER A 7 27.07 -25.60 -30.79
N PHE A 8 26.56 -26.67 -30.16
CA PHE A 8 25.20 -26.70 -29.60
C PHE A 8 25.12 -25.97 -28.25
N ILE A 9 26.15 -26.09 -27.40
CA ILE A 9 26.26 -25.35 -26.15
C ILE A 9 26.47 -23.86 -26.41
N ALA A 10 27.31 -23.49 -27.38
CA ALA A 10 27.48 -22.11 -27.80
C ALA A 10 26.18 -21.52 -28.35
N LEU A 11 25.39 -22.29 -29.12
CA LEU A 11 24.08 -21.85 -29.60
C LEU A 11 23.05 -21.71 -28.46
N LEU A 12 23.10 -22.58 -27.45
CA LEU A 12 22.23 -22.50 -26.25
C LEU A 12 22.57 -21.32 -25.36
N VAL A 13 23.87 -21.03 -25.16
CA VAL A 13 24.34 -19.86 -24.41
C VAL A 13 24.03 -18.57 -25.18
N LEU A 14 24.19 -18.58 -26.51
CA LEU A 14 23.78 -17.45 -27.35
C LEU A 14 22.26 -17.27 -27.37
N ALA A 15 21.47 -18.35 -27.37
CA ALA A 15 20.01 -18.28 -27.25
C ALA A 15 19.56 -17.81 -25.86
N MET A 16 20.27 -18.19 -24.79
CA MET A 16 20.04 -17.67 -23.42
C MET A 16 20.40 -16.19 -23.32
N LEU A 17 21.51 -15.74 -23.94
CA LEU A 17 21.89 -14.32 -24.01
C LEU A 17 20.96 -13.50 -24.92
N LEU A 18 20.39 -14.10 -25.97
CA LEU A 18 19.41 -13.47 -26.87
C LEU A 18 17.97 -13.52 -26.31
N LEU A 19 17.70 -14.31 -25.27
CA LEU A 19 16.45 -14.28 -24.49
C LEU A 19 16.50 -13.31 -23.30
N GLN A 20 17.68 -12.79 -22.96
CA GLN A 20 17.85 -11.76 -21.93
C GLN A 20 17.36 -10.34 -22.28
N PRO A 21 16.99 -9.95 -23.53
CA PRO A 21 16.43 -8.62 -23.79
C PRO A 21 14.90 -8.55 -23.87
N ILE A 22 14.13 -9.52 -23.33
CA ILE A 22 12.67 -9.38 -23.12
C ILE A 22 12.27 -9.53 -21.64
N ALA A 23 13.21 -9.87 -20.77
CA ALA A 23 13.08 -9.51 -19.36
C ALA A 23 13.51 -8.03 -19.21
N VAL A 24 12.75 -7.12 -19.83
CA VAL A 24 12.54 -5.82 -19.16
C VAL A 24 11.94 -6.24 -17.83
N SER A 25 12.72 -6.17 -16.77
CA SER A 25 12.25 -6.33 -15.41
C SER A 25 11.19 -5.27 -15.18
N ALA A 26 9.95 -5.58 -15.56
CA ALA A 26 8.79 -4.94 -14.97
C ALA A 26 8.96 -5.20 -13.48
N LEU A 27 9.34 -4.15 -12.75
CA LEU A 27 9.45 -4.19 -11.31
C LEU A 27 8.11 -4.73 -10.83
N SER A 28 8.08 -5.90 -10.19
CA SER A 28 6.80 -6.41 -9.70
C SER A 28 6.34 -5.54 -8.52
N SER A 29 5.04 -5.52 -8.21
CA SER A 29 4.56 -4.84 -7.02
C SER A 29 5.29 -5.30 -5.75
N SER A 30 5.64 -6.59 -5.67
CA SER A 30 6.40 -7.15 -4.56
C SER A 30 7.83 -6.61 -4.49
N ASP A 31 8.51 -6.47 -5.63
CA ASP A 31 9.87 -5.94 -5.70
C ASP A 31 9.88 -4.44 -5.37
N ALA A 32 8.88 -3.70 -5.88
CA ALA A 32 8.70 -2.28 -5.60
C ALA A 32 8.42 -2.03 -4.11
N LYS A 33 7.63 -2.89 -3.47
CA LYS A 33 7.42 -2.84 -2.02
C LYS A 33 8.71 -3.03 -1.23
N GLN A 34 9.56 -3.97 -1.66
CA GLN A 34 10.85 -4.18 -1.02
C GLN A 34 11.77 -2.97 -1.23
N ALA A 35 11.83 -2.42 -2.43
CA ALA A 35 12.59 -1.21 -2.72
C ALA A 35 12.14 -0.02 -1.85
N TRP A 36 10.83 0.13 -1.60
CA TRP A 36 10.32 1.10 -0.64
C TRP A 36 10.80 0.84 0.79
N HIS A 37 10.77 -0.42 1.25
CA HIS A 37 11.29 -0.76 2.58
C HIS A 37 12.78 -0.44 2.71
N ASP A 38 13.57 -0.73 1.67
CA ASP A 38 15.01 -0.44 1.64
C ASP A 38 15.26 1.08 1.63
N ALA A 39 14.52 1.84 0.81
CA ALA A 39 14.60 3.30 0.76
C ALA A 39 14.20 3.95 2.10
N LYS A 40 13.17 3.41 2.76
CA LYS A 40 12.77 3.85 4.10
C LYS A 40 13.86 3.61 5.15
N GLN A 41 14.55 2.47 5.08
CA GLN A 41 15.68 2.22 5.97
C GLN A 41 16.81 3.21 5.71
N ALA A 42 17.16 3.46 4.45
CA ALA A 42 18.18 4.43 4.06
C ALA A 42 17.83 5.86 4.52
N SER A 43 16.56 6.26 4.39
CA SER A 43 16.03 7.54 4.90
C SER A 43 16.23 7.69 6.41
N VAL A 44 15.95 6.65 7.19
CA VAL A 44 16.18 6.65 8.65
C VAL A 44 17.67 6.75 9.00
N GLU A 45 18.52 6.02 8.27
CA GLU A 45 19.97 6.04 8.44
C GLU A 45 20.55 7.44 8.14
N ALA A 46 20.21 8.02 6.99
CA ALA A 46 20.65 9.36 6.59
C ALA A 46 20.16 10.46 7.58
N GLN A 47 18.93 10.35 8.09
CA GLN A 47 18.44 11.24 9.14
C GLN A 47 19.22 11.11 10.46
N SER A 48 19.72 9.90 10.78
CA SER A 48 20.59 9.68 11.92
C SER A 48 21.95 10.32 11.72
N GLU A 49 22.59 10.10 10.57
CA GLU A 49 23.88 10.69 10.22
C GLU A 49 23.83 12.23 10.26
N HIS A 50 22.77 12.83 9.72
CA HIS A 50 22.56 14.27 9.80
C HIS A 50 22.38 14.77 11.24
N ARG A 51 21.77 13.98 12.12
CA ARG A 51 21.65 14.31 13.55
C ARG A 51 23.02 14.31 14.22
N ASP A 52 23.85 13.33 13.90
CA ASP A 52 25.21 13.20 14.44
C ASP A 52 26.09 14.35 13.96
N ALA A 53 26.04 14.71 12.67
CA ALA A 53 26.73 15.88 12.12
C ALA A 53 26.32 17.19 12.84
N LYS A 54 25.05 17.36 13.20
CA LYS A 54 24.58 18.51 13.99
C LYS A 54 25.15 18.51 15.41
N ILE A 55 25.31 17.36 16.03
CA ILE A 55 25.92 17.21 17.37
C ILE A 55 27.40 17.59 17.30
N GLU A 56 28.13 17.08 16.30
CA GLU A 56 29.54 17.40 16.07
C GLU A 56 29.75 18.89 15.84
N TRP A 57 28.95 19.50 14.97
CA TRP A 57 29.00 20.95 14.75
C TRP A 57 28.67 21.76 16.01
N ALA A 58 27.73 21.29 16.84
CA ALA A 58 27.39 21.96 18.08
C ALA A 58 28.55 21.90 19.09
N ALA A 59 29.32 20.82 19.08
CA ALA A 59 30.52 20.63 19.91
C ALA A 59 31.71 21.44 19.38
N ASP A 60 31.91 21.49 18.06
CA ASP A 60 33.01 22.20 17.41
C ASP A 60 32.55 22.88 16.10
N LYS A 61 32.56 24.21 16.10
CA LYS A 61 31.92 25.05 15.05
C LYS A 61 32.88 25.40 13.92
N THR A 62 33.68 24.44 13.47
CA THR A 62 34.57 24.61 12.33
C THR A 62 33.77 24.73 11.02
N GLU A 63 34.43 25.25 9.98
CA GLU A 63 33.83 25.30 8.64
C GLU A 63 33.62 23.89 8.07
N GLU A 64 34.54 22.96 8.38
CA GLU A 64 34.42 21.55 8.00
C GLU A 64 33.16 20.91 8.60
N ASN A 65 32.93 21.09 9.90
CA ASN A 65 31.72 20.57 10.55
C ASN A 65 30.46 21.29 10.07
N ASN A 66 30.56 22.57 9.72
CA ASN A 66 29.47 23.33 9.13
C ASN A 66 29.07 22.77 7.75
N GLN A 67 30.06 22.44 6.91
CA GLN A 67 29.84 21.81 5.61
C GLN A 67 29.29 20.39 5.77
N ASN A 68 29.78 19.61 6.72
CA ASN A 68 29.27 18.27 7.02
C ASN A 68 27.77 18.28 7.37
N VAL A 69 27.29 19.29 8.11
CA VAL A 69 25.85 19.47 8.38
C VAL A 69 25.05 19.78 7.12
N ILE A 70 25.63 20.50 6.16
CA ILE A 70 24.98 20.81 4.89
C ILE A 70 24.88 19.54 4.04
N ASP A 71 26.00 18.82 3.87
CA ASP A 71 26.09 17.64 3.01
C ASP A 71 25.18 16.52 3.52
N THR A 72 25.32 16.12 4.79
CA THR A 72 24.44 15.12 5.41
C THR A 72 22.97 15.57 5.44
N GLY A 73 22.74 16.88 5.48
CA GLY A 73 21.39 17.45 5.38
C GLY A 73 20.78 17.23 4.01
N LYS A 74 21.54 17.45 2.94
CA LYS A 74 21.11 17.19 1.56
C LYS A 74 20.86 15.69 1.36
N ASP A 75 21.75 14.84 1.85
CA ASP A 75 21.60 13.38 1.76
C ASP A 75 20.33 12.91 2.47
N ALA A 76 20.03 13.44 3.67
CA ALA A 76 18.80 13.11 4.39
C ALA A 76 17.53 13.59 3.67
N LEU A 77 17.57 14.73 2.99
CA LEU A 77 16.45 15.23 2.19
C LEU A 77 16.25 14.39 0.92
N HIS A 78 17.31 14.06 0.20
CA HIS A 78 17.25 13.16 -0.96
C HIS A 78 16.73 11.78 -0.58
N ALA A 79 17.23 11.19 0.51
CA ALA A 79 16.77 9.88 0.97
C ALA A 79 15.27 9.90 1.36
N ALA A 80 14.76 11.01 1.90
CA ALA A 80 13.33 11.16 2.15
C ALA A 80 12.50 11.26 0.86
N LEU A 81 13.02 11.92 -0.18
CA LEU A 81 12.36 11.97 -1.49
C LEU A 81 12.38 10.59 -2.18
N ASP A 82 13.49 9.86 -2.08
CA ASP A 82 13.63 8.49 -2.60
C ASP A 82 12.65 7.52 -1.90
N GLU A 83 12.45 7.66 -0.59
CA GLU A 83 11.44 6.89 0.14
C GLU A 83 10.03 7.15 -0.41
N VAL A 84 9.68 8.41 -0.66
CA VAL A 84 8.34 8.77 -1.18
C VAL A 84 8.17 8.29 -2.62
N GLU A 85 9.17 8.49 -3.49
CA GLU A 85 9.12 7.98 -4.86
C GLU A 85 8.95 6.46 -4.90
N ALA A 86 9.75 5.72 -4.11
CA ALA A 86 9.64 4.27 -4.06
C ALA A 86 8.26 3.81 -3.57
N TRP A 87 7.65 4.54 -2.62
CA TRP A 87 6.28 4.29 -2.19
C TRP A 87 5.26 4.53 -3.30
N LEU A 88 5.37 5.63 -4.04
CA LEU A 88 4.49 5.98 -5.16
C LEU A 88 4.55 4.91 -6.27
N ILE A 89 5.76 4.50 -6.65
CA ILE A 89 5.99 3.44 -7.65
C ILE A 89 5.39 2.12 -7.19
N TRP A 90 5.57 1.75 -5.91
CA TRP A 90 4.93 0.55 -5.38
C TRP A 90 3.40 0.62 -5.47
N LYS A 91 2.81 1.78 -5.15
CA LYS A 91 1.36 1.96 -5.22
C LYS A 91 0.79 1.88 -6.62
N ASP A 92 1.47 2.46 -7.61
CA ASP A 92 1.11 2.31 -9.01
C ASP A 92 1.12 0.84 -9.46
N LEU A 93 2.20 0.11 -9.15
CA LEU A 93 2.33 -1.30 -9.51
C LEU A 93 1.35 -2.21 -8.76
N GLU A 94 1.10 -1.95 -7.48
CA GLU A 94 0.10 -2.67 -6.66
C GLU A 94 -1.28 -2.65 -7.32
N VAL A 95 -1.66 -1.51 -7.92
CA VAL A 95 -2.97 -1.39 -8.57
C VAL A 95 -2.96 -1.84 -10.02
N ALA A 96 -1.88 -1.59 -10.75
CA ALA A 96 -1.72 -2.01 -12.14
C ALA A 96 -1.80 -3.54 -12.27
N GLU A 97 -1.09 -4.27 -11.41
CA GLU A 97 -0.97 -5.73 -11.43
C GLU A 97 -2.23 -6.46 -10.94
N ASN A 98 -3.10 -5.80 -10.17
CA ASN A 98 -4.29 -6.43 -9.63
C ASN A 98 -5.46 -6.37 -10.63
N PRO A 99 -5.91 -7.50 -11.20
CA PRO A 99 -6.99 -7.51 -12.21
C PRO A 99 -8.36 -7.14 -11.64
N ASP A 100 -8.55 -7.24 -10.33
CA ASP A 100 -9.85 -7.05 -9.66
C ASP A 100 -10.14 -5.59 -9.32
N ILE A 101 -9.15 -4.70 -9.52
CA ILE A 101 -9.32 -3.26 -9.29
C ILE A 101 -9.93 -2.59 -10.53
N PRO A 102 -10.98 -1.75 -10.37
CA PRO A 102 -11.58 -0.98 -11.45
C PRO A 102 -10.57 -0.08 -12.18
N VAL A 103 -10.69 -0.01 -13.52
CA VAL A 103 -9.77 0.76 -14.39
C VAL A 103 -9.71 2.24 -13.99
N ASN A 104 -10.84 2.85 -13.65
CA ASN A 104 -10.89 4.26 -13.23
C ASN A 104 -10.07 4.54 -11.96
N LEU A 105 -10.02 3.61 -11.00
CA LEU A 105 -9.19 3.76 -9.81
C LEU A 105 -7.70 3.59 -10.14
N LYS A 106 -7.36 2.68 -11.06
CA LYS A 106 -5.98 2.54 -11.55
C LYS A 106 -5.51 3.81 -12.24
N GLU A 107 -6.31 4.35 -13.16
CA GLU A 107 -6.00 5.58 -13.89
C GLU A 107 -5.85 6.77 -12.94
N SER A 108 -6.72 6.90 -11.93
CA SER A 108 -6.63 7.98 -10.94
C SER A 108 -5.36 7.91 -10.09
N ILE A 109 -4.98 6.71 -9.64
CA ILE A 109 -3.73 6.51 -8.87
C ILE A 109 -2.52 6.80 -9.75
N GLN A 110 -2.52 6.32 -10.99
CA GLN A 110 -1.43 6.56 -11.92
C GLN A 110 -1.25 8.06 -12.20
N GLU A 111 -2.34 8.80 -12.44
CA GLU A 111 -2.30 10.26 -12.64
C GLU A 111 -1.72 10.98 -11.41
N ASP A 112 -2.17 10.62 -10.21
CA ASP A 112 -1.64 11.18 -8.96
C ASP A 112 -0.14 10.86 -8.78
N VAL A 113 0.28 9.64 -9.10
CA VAL A 113 1.68 9.22 -9.05
C VAL A 113 2.51 10.06 -10.02
N ASP A 114 2.10 10.16 -11.29
CA ASP A 114 2.82 10.94 -12.31
C ASP A 114 2.98 12.41 -11.90
N VAL A 115 1.91 13.04 -11.41
CA VAL A 115 1.95 14.43 -10.91
C VAL A 115 2.91 14.58 -9.73
N ASN A 116 2.92 13.61 -8.81
CA ASN A 116 3.76 13.68 -7.62
C ASN A 116 5.23 13.34 -7.90
N LEU A 117 5.54 12.49 -8.88
CA LEU A 117 6.90 12.26 -9.34
C LEU A 117 7.53 13.53 -9.93
N VAL A 118 6.77 14.32 -10.71
CA VAL A 118 7.23 15.62 -11.21
C VAL A 118 7.59 16.58 -10.06
N LYS A 119 6.73 16.66 -9.03
CA LYS A 119 7.00 17.48 -7.85
C LYS A 119 8.23 17.00 -7.06
N ILE A 120 8.47 15.69 -7.00
CA ILE A 120 9.67 15.12 -6.38
C ILE A 120 10.93 15.60 -7.10
N ASP A 121 10.93 15.58 -8.44
CA ASP A 121 12.07 16.07 -9.23
C ASP A 121 12.32 17.58 -9.02
N GLU A 122 11.26 18.39 -8.90
CA GLU A 122 11.38 19.81 -8.54
C GLU A 122 12.01 20.00 -7.15
N LEU A 123 11.60 19.20 -6.15
CA LEU A 123 12.17 19.26 -4.80
C LEU A 123 13.62 18.78 -4.77
N ARG A 124 13.99 17.77 -5.56
CA ARG A 124 15.39 17.34 -5.71
C ARG A 124 16.27 18.47 -6.22
N ALA A 125 15.80 19.20 -7.24
CA ALA A 125 16.53 20.35 -7.78
C ALA A 125 16.74 21.45 -6.71
N ASP A 126 15.74 21.68 -5.85
CA ASP A 126 15.88 22.61 -4.73
C ASP A 126 16.92 22.14 -3.70
N VAL A 127 16.93 20.84 -3.36
CA VAL A 127 17.92 20.23 -2.46
C VAL A 127 19.32 20.36 -3.04
N ASP A 128 19.50 20.09 -4.33
CA ASP A 128 20.78 20.21 -5.02
C ASP A 128 21.32 21.64 -4.99
N GLY A 129 20.42 22.63 -5.09
CA GLY A 129 20.72 24.06 -5.01
C GLY A 129 21.06 24.60 -3.62
N VAL A 130 21.05 23.76 -2.57
CA VAL A 130 21.45 24.17 -1.22
C VAL A 130 22.97 24.37 -1.15
N GLU A 131 23.38 25.60 -0.82
CA GLU A 131 24.78 26.02 -0.63
C GLU A 131 25.11 26.32 0.84
N ASN A 132 24.09 26.54 1.69
CA ASN A 132 24.30 26.86 3.10
C ASN A 132 23.16 26.36 4.00
N ARG A 133 23.41 26.35 5.32
CA ARG A 133 22.46 25.83 6.31
C ARG A 133 21.13 26.59 6.38
N PHE A 134 21.11 27.88 6.04
CA PHE A 134 19.86 28.64 6.03
C PHE A 134 18.97 28.17 4.87
N GLN A 135 19.55 28.00 3.68
CA GLN A 135 18.88 27.39 2.53
C GLN A 135 18.44 25.96 2.84
N LEU A 136 19.28 25.15 3.49
CA LEU A 136 18.91 23.81 3.93
C LEU A 136 17.65 23.82 4.80
N GLY A 137 17.59 24.73 5.78
CA GLY A 137 16.41 24.89 6.64
C GLY A 137 15.16 25.32 5.88
N ALA A 138 15.30 26.20 4.88
CA ALA A 138 14.19 26.65 4.04
C ALA A 138 13.66 25.51 3.15
N VAL A 139 14.55 24.75 2.51
CA VAL A 139 14.19 23.58 1.69
C VAL A 139 13.56 22.48 2.55
N PHE A 140 14.10 22.23 3.75
CA PHE A 140 13.48 21.31 4.71
C PHE A 140 12.03 21.70 5.03
N LEU A 141 11.76 22.97 5.34
CA LEU A 141 10.40 23.44 5.62
C LEU A 141 9.47 23.31 4.40
N LYS A 142 9.99 23.60 3.20
CA LYS A 142 9.25 23.39 1.94
C LYS A 142 8.90 21.91 1.76
N MET A 143 9.86 21.01 1.99
CA MET A 143 9.64 19.57 1.91
C MET A 143 8.62 19.08 2.93
N VAL A 144 8.64 19.57 4.18
CA VAL A 144 7.62 19.20 5.18
C VAL A 144 6.21 19.59 4.73
N GLY A 145 6.05 20.76 4.11
CA GLY A 145 4.76 21.16 3.54
C GLY A 145 4.34 20.29 2.35
N SER A 146 5.28 20.04 1.43
CA SER A 146 5.04 19.31 0.19
C SER A 146 4.84 17.81 0.41
N TYR A 147 5.47 17.22 1.43
CA TYR A 147 5.40 15.78 1.73
C TYR A 147 3.95 15.30 1.87
N PHE A 148 3.09 16.09 2.51
CA PHE A 148 1.68 15.74 2.65
C PHE A 148 0.93 15.79 1.33
N GLU A 149 1.21 16.78 0.50
CA GLU A 149 0.63 16.89 -0.84
C GLU A 149 1.05 15.71 -1.72
N LEU A 150 2.33 15.31 -1.65
CA LEU A 150 2.90 14.20 -2.43
C LEU A 150 2.25 12.84 -2.14
N VAL A 151 1.75 12.62 -0.93
CA VAL A 151 1.21 11.31 -0.52
C VAL A 151 -0.31 11.29 -0.40
N SER A 152 -0.96 12.44 -0.21
CA SER A 152 -2.38 12.49 0.18
C SER A 152 -3.34 11.94 -0.88
N ASP A 153 -3.18 12.32 -2.14
CA ASP A 153 -4.08 11.87 -3.21
C ASP A 153 -3.91 10.37 -3.51
N VAL A 154 -2.67 9.89 -3.60
CA VAL A 154 -2.36 8.46 -3.76
C VAL A 154 -2.83 7.65 -2.55
N ALA A 155 -2.70 8.18 -1.33
CA ALA A 155 -3.19 7.53 -0.12
C ALA A 155 -4.72 7.44 -0.12
N ARG A 156 -5.42 8.53 -0.46
CA ARG A 156 -6.89 8.54 -0.61
C ARG A 156 -7.34 7.46 -1.59
N ASN A 157 -6.76 7.46 -2.80
CA ASN A 157 -7.18 6.55 -3.85
C ASN A 157 -6.78 5.09 -3.54
N SER A 158 -5.65 4.86 -2.87
CA SER A 158 -5.32 3.55 -2.28
C SER A 158 -6.36 3.11 -1.23
N GLY A 159 -6.89 4.05 -0.43
CA GLY A 159 -7.99 3.80 0.50
C GLY A 159 -9.25 3.31 -0.21
N PHE A 160 -9.64 3.94 -1.33
CA PHE A 160 -10.77 3.50 -2.14
C PHE A 160 -10.59 2.12 -2.76
N VAL A 161 -9.36 1.75 -3.14
CA VAL A 161 -9.05 0.37 -3.56
C VAL A 161 -9.35 -0.63 -2.44
N TRP A 162 -9.02 -0.29 -1.19
CA TRP A 162 -9.31 -1.16 -0.05
C TRP A 162 -10.80 -1.23 0.29
N VAL A 163 -11.53 -0.11 0.17
CA VAL A 163 -13.00 -0.07 0.29
C VAL A 163 -13.64 -0.98 -0.77
N HIS A 164 -13.23 -0.84 -2.04
CA HIS A 164 -13.72 -1.70 -3.14
C HIS A 164 -13.50 -3.18 -2.84
N THR A 165 -12.27 -3.55 -2.45
CA THR A 165 -11.92 -4.94 -2.13
C THR A 165 -12.73 -5.47 -0.93
N ALA A 166 -12.95 -4.63 0.08
CA ALA A 166 -13.76 -5.00 1.24
C ALA A 166 -15.23 -5.21 0.88
N ASN A 167 -15.78 -4.37 0.00
CA ASN A 167 -17.14 -4.54 -0.53
C ASN A 167 -17.31 -5.84 -1.29
N GLU A 168 -16.40 -6.18 -2.22
CA GLU A 168 -16.45 -7.47 -2.96
C GLU A 168 -16.43 -8.68 -2.01
N HIS A 169 -15.66 -8.60 -0.91
CA HIS A 169 -15.65 -9.65 0.11
C HIS A 169 -16.97 -9.71 0.90
N ALA A 170 -17.53 -8.56 1.27
CA ALA A 170 -18.83 -8.49 1.93
C ALA A 170 -19.94 -9.06 1.02
N ASP A 171 -19.95 -8.71 -0.28
CA ASP A 171 -20.87 -9.25 -1.29
C ASP A 171 -20.78 -10.78 -1.35
N THR A 172 -19.57 -11.32 -1.34
CA THR A 172 -19.33 -12.77 -1.34
C THR A 172 -19.89 -13.45 -0.08
N LEU A 173 -19.75 -12.82 1.08
CA LEU A 173 -20.29 -13.35 2.33
C LEU A 173 -21.82 -13.27 2.38
N GLU A 174 -22.42 -12.19 1.85
CA GLU A 174 -23.87 -12.04 1.71
C GLU A 174 -24.47 -13.10 0.79
N ASP A 175 -23.87 -13.33 -0.38
CA ASP A 175 -24.28 -14.39 -1.30
C ASP A 175 -24.15 -15.78 -0.64
N TYR A 176 -23.06 -16.02 0.09
CA TYR A 176 -22.89 -17.29 0.80
C TYR A 176 -23.92 -17.47 1.92
N GLU A 177 -24.19 -16.43 2.71
CA GLU A 177 -25.24 -16.42 3.73
C GLU A 177 -26.61 -16.73 3.13
N SER A 178 -26.97 -16.05 2.04
CA SER A 178 -28.26 -16.24 1.37
C SER A 178 -28.43 -17.67 0.87
N LYS A 179 -27.38 -18.28 0.29
CA LYS A 179 -27.41 -19.68 -0.18
C LYS A 179 -27.55 -20.68 0.97
N LEU A 180 -26.86 -20.44 2.09
CA LEU A 180 -27.00 -21.30 3.27
C LEU A 180 -28.38 -21.15 3.91
N ARG A 181 -28.95 -19.94 3.91
CA ARG A 181 -30.29 -19.67 4.41
C ARG A 181 -31.35 -20.38 3.59
N GLU A 182 -31.29 -20.27 2.26
CA GLU A 182 -32.17 -21.01 1.35
C GLU A 182 -32.09 -22.52 1.61
N ALA A 183 -30.87 -23.07 1.73
CA ALA A 183 -30.69 -24.49 2.03
C ALA A 183 -31.25 -24.93 3.40
N ALA A 184 -31.28 -24.02 4.38
CA ALA A 184 -31.80 -24.29 5.71
C ALA A 184 -33.34 -24.29 5.76
N GLU A 185 -34.03 -23.61 4.84
CA GLU A 185 -35.50 -23.56 4.80
C GLU A 185 -36.13 -24.94 4.58
N ASP A 186 -35.47 -25.81 3.83
CA ASP A 186 -35.92 -27.18 3.53
C ASP A 186 -35.56 -28.22 4.61
N MET A 187 -34.96 -27.78 5.72
CA MET A 187 -34.51 -28.65 6.80
C MET A 187 -35.53 -28.74 7.94
N ASP A 188 -35.79 -29.97 8.40
CA ASP A 188 -36.48 -30.19 9.66
C ASP A 188 -35.54 -29.85 10.82
N ASN A 189 -36.01 -29.06 11.80
CA ASN A 189 -35.29 -28.68 13.01
C ASN A 189 -34.02 -27.81 12.74
N ASN A 190 -34.23 -26.62 12.15
CA ASN A 190 -33.18 -25.71 11.67
C ASN A 190 -32.86 -24.53 12.61
N ASP A 191 -33.49 -24.44 13.79
CA ASP A 191 -33.37 -23.27 14.69
C ASP A 191 -31.92 -22.83 14.96
N LEU A 192 -31.01 -23.77 15.25
CA LEU A 192 -29.60 -23.47 15.52
C LEU A 192 -28.83 -23.03 14.25
N VAL A 193 -29.24 -23.51 13.06
CA VAL A 193 -28.68 -23.05 11.79
C VAL A 193 -29.09 -21.60 11.56
N ILE A 194 -30.38 -21.29 11.73
CA ILE A 194 -30.91 -19.94 11.58
C ILE A 194 -30.25 -18.98 12.57
N GLU A 195 -30.06 -19.37 13.83
CA GLU A 195 -29.33 -18.55 14.82
C GLU A 195 -27.93 -18.17 14.33
N LYS A 196 -27.19 -19.12 13.73
CA LYS A 196 -25.85 -18.85 13.20
C LYS A 196 -25.87 -17.95 11.98
N LEU A 197 -26.85 -18.13 11.10
CA LEU A 197 -27.02 -17.27 9.93
C LEU A 197 -27.42 -15.84 10.35
N ASP A 198 -28.22 -15.68 11.39
CA ASP A 198 -28.59 -14.35 11.92
C ASP A 198 -27.39 -13.63 12.54
N LEU A 199 -26.53 -14.35 13.28
CA LEU A 199 -25.26 -13.81 13.78
C LEU A 199 -24.32 -13.43 12.62
N ALA A 200 -24.21 -14.28 11.61
CA ALA A 200 -23.40 -13.98 10.42
C ALA A 200 -23.89 -12.72 9.71
N LYS A 201 -25.21 -12.60 9.52
CA LYS A 201 -25.82 -11.44 8.88
C LYS A 201 -25.58 -10.14 9.65
N ALA A 202 -25.72 -10.16 10.98
CA ALA A 202 -25.45 -8.98 11.81
C ALA A 202 -23.99 -8.51 11.66
N GLU A 203 -23.03 -9.43 11.68
CA GLU A 203 -21.61 -9.12 11.49
C GLU A 203 -21.32 -8.57 10.09
N ILE A 204 -22.00 -9.07 9.05
CA ILE A 204 -21.90 -8.53 7.68
C ILE A 204 -22.44 -7.10 7.61
N GLU A 205 -23.61 -6.83 8.20
CA GLU A 205 -24.22 -5.49 8.24
C GLU A 205 -23.33 -4.48 8.98
N ASP A 206 -22.74 -4.90 10.10
CA ASP A 206 -21.76 -4.08 10.83
C ASP A 206 -20.48 -3.88 10.00
N ALA A 207 -20.04 -4.89 9.24
CA ALA A 207 -18.90 -4.74 8.33
C ALA A 207 -19.19 -3.69 7.25
N ARG A 208 -20.36 -3.72 6.61
CA ARG A 208 -20.79 -2.74 5.60
C ARG A 208 -20.78 -1.33 6.17
N THR A 209 -21.39 -1.13 7.33
CA THR A 209 -21.41 0.17 8.01
C THR A 209 -20.00 0.71 8.24
N ASN A 210 -19.05 -0.15 8.61
CA ASN A 210 -17.65 0.25 8.79
C ASN A 210 -16.93 0.50 7.45
N ILE A 211 -17.27 -0.22 6.37
CA ILE A 211 -16.74 0.06 5.03
C ILE A 211 -17.20 1.43 4.54
N ASP A 212 -18.48 1.75 4.70
CA ASP A 212 -19.05 3.06 4.33
C ASP A 212 -18.39 4.20 5.13
N ASN A 213 -18.25 4.03 6.45
CA ASN A 213 -17.54 5.00 7.30
C ASN A 213 -16.07 5.17 6.89
N ALA A 214 -15.43 4.11 6.38
CA ALA A 214 -14.06 4.20 5.89
C ALA A 214 -13.98 5.02 4.60
N GLU A 215 -14.91 4.79 3.67
CA GLU A 215 -15.02 5.56 2.44
C GLU A 215 -15.22 7.06 2.72
N GLU A 216 -16.16 7.42 3.60
CA GLU A 216 -16.40 8.81 4.01
C GLU A 216 -15.16 9.49 4.62
N GLU A 217 -14.37 8.75 5.41
CA GLU A 217 -13.12 9.28 5.98
C GLU A 217 -12.04 9.42 4.90
N TYR A 218 -11.94 8.50 3.94
CA TYR A 218 -11.00 8.63 2.82
C TYR A 218 -11.35 9.79 1.89
N GLU A 219 -12.63 10.05 1.60
CA GLU A 219 -13.05 11.24 0.84
C GLU A 219 -12.56 12.55 1.46
N GLN A 220 -12.40 12.58 2.78
CA GLN A 220 -11.93 13.74 3.53
C GLN A 220 -10.39 13.86 3.58
N VAL A 221 -9.65 12.93 2.98
CA VAL A 221 -8.19 13.02 2.82
C VAL A 221 -7.88 14.04 1.72
N SER A 222 -7.74 15.30 2.15
CA SER A 222 -7.43 16.44 1.28
C SER A 222 -6.57 17.49 2.00
N VAL A 223 -5.90 18.32 1.20
CA VAL A 223 -5.13 19.49 1.64
C VAL A 223 -5.87 20.78 1.23
N PRO A 224 -5.99 21.81 2.09
CA PRO A 224 -5.59 21.87 3.50
C PRO A 224 -6.58 21.13 4.42
N GLY A 225 -6.09 20.35 5.39
CA GLY A 225 -6.96 19.56 6.26
C GLY A 225 -6.22 18.71 7.31
N GLN A 226 -6.87 17.64 7.78
CA GLN A 226 -6.28 16.61 8.65
C GLN A 226 -6.10 15.26 7.91
N PRO A 227 -5.38 15.22 6.77
CA PRO A 227 -5.34 14.06 5.89
C PRO A 227 -4.86 12.79 6.59
N LEU A 228 -3.85 12.90 7.47
CA LEU A 228 -3.35 11.75 8.24
C LEU A 228 -4.39 11.18 9.22
N ILE A 229 -5.13 12.05 9.90
CA ILE A 229 -6.12 11.62 10.89
C ILE A 229 -7.26 10.91 10.17
N LYS A 230 -7.74 11.50 9.07
CA LYS A 230 -8.79 10.94 8.22
C LYS A 230 -8.39 9.60 7.60
N PHE A 231 -7.20 9.53 7.00
CA PHE A 231 -6.66 8.28 6.49
C PHE A 231 -6.50 7.21 7.58
N SER A 232 -6.03 7.59 8.77
CA SER A 232 -5.92 6.68 9.92
C SER A 232 -7.28 6.18 10.43
N ASN A 233 -8.29 7.04 10.44
CA ASN A 233 -9.65 6.66 10.83
C ASN A 233 -10.25 5.67 9.84
N GLY A 234 -10.12 5.93 8.54
CA GLY A 234 -10.54 5.00 7.48
C GLY A 234 -9.89 3.62 7.65
N ASN A 235 -8.58 3.58 7.91
CA ASN A 235 -7.86 2.33 8.18
C ASN A 235 -8.40 1.60 9.42
N ASN A 236 -8.78 2.34 10.46
CA ASN A 236 -9.33 1.74 11.66
C ASN A 236 -10.71 1.13 11.40
N TYR A 237 -11.57 1.82 10.65
CA TYR A 237 -12.87 1.28 10.25
C TYR A 237 -12.74 0.04 9.37
N LEU A 238 -11.87 0.05 8.34
CA LEU A 238 -11.62 -1.16 7.53
C LEU A 238 -11.07 -2.33 8.36
N ARG A 239 -10.25 -2.05 9.37
CA ARG A 239 -9.75 -3.09 10.29
C ARG A 239 -10.90 -3.70 11.11
N ILE A 240 -11.85 -2.89 11.56
CA ILE A 240 -13.05 -3.39 12.27
C ILE A 240 -13.92 -4.20 11.31
N ALA A 241 -14.21 -3.67 10.12
CA ALA A 241 -14.97 -4.37 9.09
C ALA A 241 -14.38 -5.75 8.77
N ARG A 242 -13.04 -5.84 8.64
CA ARG A 242 -12.34 -7.11 8.47
C ARG A 242 -12.55 -8.07 9.64
N GLY A 243 -12.52 -7.56 10.88
CA GLY A 243 -12.83 -8.35 12.07
C GLY A 243 -14.24 -8.95 11.99
N ASN A 244 -15.23 -8.13 11.66
CA ASN A 244 -16.62 -8.55 11.54
C ASN A 244 -16.81 -9.56 10.38
N MET A 245 -16.20 -9.33 9.21
CA MET A 245 -16.23 -10.29 8.10
C MET A 245 -15.62 -11.65 8.48
N ILE A 246 -14.56 -11.68 9.30
CA ILE A 246 -13.98 -12.94 9.82
C ILE A 246 -14.96 -13.64 10.76
N SER A 247 -15.61 -12.91 11.67
CA SER A 247 -16.64 -13.44 12.55
C SER A 247 -17.82 -14.02 11.75
N ALA A 248 -18.34 -13.25 10.79
CA ALA A 248 -19.39 -13.68 9.88
C ALA A 248 -19.02 -14.99 9.17
N HIS A 249 -17.84 -15.04 8.56
CA HIS A 249 -17.35 -16.25 7.88
C HIS A 249 -17.25 -17.46 8.84
N GLY A 250 -16.85 -17.22 10.09
CA GLY A 250 -16.88 -18.25 11.15
C GLY A 250 -18.27 -18.81 11.38
N TYR A 251 -19.28 -17.95 11.57
CA TYR A 251 -20.67 -18.36 11.76
C TYR A 251 -21.26 -19.06 10.53
N LEU A 252 -20.95 -18.59 9.32
CA LEU A 252 -21.36 -19.26 8.07
C LEU A 252 -20.78 -20.67 7.95
N ASN A 253 -19.52 -20.87 8.33
CA ASN A 253 -18.90 -22.19 8.34
C ASN A 253 -19.52 -23.12 9.40
N GLU A 254 -19.90 -22.59 10.57
CA GLU A 254 -20.65 -23.35 11.57
C GLU A 254 -22.03 -23.78 11.02
N ALA A 255 -22.77 -22.85 10.43
CA ALA A 255 -24.08 -23.10 9.82
C ALA A 255 -23.97 -24.16 8.71
N TYR A 256 -23.03 -24.01 7.78
CA TYR A 256 -22.76 -25.00 6.73
C TYR A 256 -22.44 -26.38 7.29
N GLY A 257 -21.59 -26.46 8.32
CA GLY A 257 -21.26 -27.72 8.98
C GLY A 257 -22.47 -28.41 9.62
N MET A 258 -23.41 -27.62 10.17
CA MET A 258 -24.67 -28.14 10.71
C MET A 258 -25.60 -28.62 9.60
N ILE A 259 -25.74 -27.87 8.50
CA ILE A 259 -26.55 -28.25 7.33
C ILE A 259 -26.07 -29.59 6.76
N VAL A 260 -24.77 -29.73 6.51
CA VAL A 260 -24.19 -30.97 5.96
C VAL A 260 -24.39 -32.16 6.91
N ARG A 261 -24.21 -31.97 8.22
CA ARG A 261 -24.40 -33.06 9.21
C ARG A 261 -25.87 -33.43 9.40
N GLY A 262 -26.78 -32.45 9.36
CA GLY A 262 -28.23 -32.67 9.44
C GLY A 262 -28.79 -33.35 8.18
N GLY A 263 -28.25 -33.03 7.01
CA GLY A 263 -28.63 -33.64 5.73
C GLY A 263 -28.16 -35.09 5.55
N LEU A 264 -27.14 -35.54 6.30
CA LEU A 264 -26.63 -36.93 6.27
C LEU A 264 -27.44 -37.92 7.14
N ILE A 265 -28.45 -37.45 7.90
CA ILE A 265 -29.26 -38.28 8.82
C ILE A 265 -30.68 -38.55 8.26
N LYS A 266 -30.91 -38.30 6.95
CA LYS A 266 -32.14 -38.75 6.27
C LYS A 266 -32.00 -40.19 5.75
#